data_AF-A0A0N7MRN2-F1
#
_entry.id   AF-A0A0N7MRN2-F1
#
_cell.length_a   1.000
_cell.length_b   1.000
_cell.length_c   1.000
_cell.angle_alpha   90.00
_cell.angle_beta   90.00
_cell.angle_gamma   90.00
#
_symmetry.space_group_name_H-M   'P 1'
#
loop_
_entity.id
_entity.type
_entity.pdbx_description
1 polymer ?
#
loop_
_entity_poly.entity_id
_entity_poly.type
_entity_poly.pdbx_seq_one_letter_code
_entity_poly.pdbx_strand_id
1 'polypeptide(L)'
;MPVTLSFEIYEAFEKALGKEEARKVVKSLEAAISEATEYKWATTRDEIIAKVRSEIEALRNEFESFRKEVKSDIESFKKEVRSDIESFKKEIRSDIESFRTEVRGEIDTIKGWITQEFVTKELFEAKFDELRAEIKTEIVKLDRKFTIMFLILLFVIIFLNQQALEFIAKILGIVK
;
A
#
# COMPACT_ATOMS: atom_id res chain seq x y z
N MET A 1 -57.45 -34.67 -41.20
CA MET A 1 -58.62 -33.95 -41.74
C MET A 1 -59.14 -34.77 -42.91
N PRO A 2 -60.46 -35.01 -43.00
CA PRO A 2 -61.01 -35.72 -44.15
C PRO A 2 -60.78 -34.90 -45.41
N VAL A 3 -60.18 -35.53 -46.42
CA VAL A 3 -59.95 -34.91 -47.73
C VAL A 3 -61.14 -35.22 -48.61
N THR A 4 -61.71 -34.18 -49.22
CA THR A 4 -62.76 -34.30 -50.23
C THR A 4 -62.20 -33.90 -51.57
N LEU A 5 -62.33 -34.77 -52.57
CA LEU A 5 -61.93 -34.46 -53.94
C LEU A 5 -62.89 -33.43 -54.54
N SER A 6 -62.38 -32.60 -55.47
CA SER A 6 -63.22 -31.57 -56.09
C SER A 6 -64.34 -32.21 -56.92
N PHE A 7 -65.42 -31.45 -57.13
CA PHE A 7 -66.55 -31.91 -57.93
C PHE A 7 -66.12 -32.27 -59.36
N GLU A 8 -65.15 -31.55 -59.95
CA GLU A 8 -64.65 -31.86 -61.30
C GLU A 8 -63.99 -33.24 -61.36
N ILE A 9 -63.28 -33.65 -60.31
CA ILE A 9 -62.64 -34.97 -60.24
C ILE A 9 -63.71 -36.07 -60.15
N TYR A 10 -64.77 -35.84 -59.35
CA TYR A 10 -65.88 -36.78 -59.25
C TYR A 10 -66.62 -36.93 -60.60
N GLU A 11 -66.92 -35.82 -61.28
CA GLU A 11 -67.61 -35.81 -62.57
C GLU A 11 -66.80 -36.53 -63.67
N ALA A 12 -65.47 -36.38 -63.66
CA ALA A 12 -64.58 -37.10 -64.57
C ALA A 12 -64.65 -38.62 -64.37
N PHE A 13 -64.68 -39.09 -63.12
CA PHE A 13 -64.84 -40.52 -62.82
C PHE A 13 -66.26 -41.03 -63.14
N GLU A 14 -67.31 -40.24 -62.87
CA GLU A 14 -68.70 -40.59 -63.18
C GLU A 14 -68.91 -40.80 -64.68
N LYS A 15 -68.34 -39.92 -65.51
CA LYS A 15 -68.39 -40.03 -66.97
C LYS A 15 -67.66 -41.25 -67.52
N ALA A 16 -66.60 -41.72 -66.85
CA ALA A 16 -65.78 -42.84 -67.29
C ALA A 16 -66.25 -44.22 -66.79
N LEU A 17 -66.77 -44.29 -65.56
CA LEU A 17 -67.03 -45.55 -64.84
C LEU A 17 -68.51 -45.78 -64.52
N GLY A 18 -69.35 -44.74 -64.66
CA GLY A 18 -70.71 -44.74 -64.14
C GLY A 18 -70.78 -44.31 -62.67
N LYS A 19 -71.95 -43.80 -62.26
CA LYS A 19 -72.17 -43.12 -60.97
C LYS A 19 -71.74 -43.92 -59.73
N GLU A 20 -72.05 -45.22 -59.71
CA GLU A 20 -71.84 -46.04 -58.51
C GLU A 20 -70.36 -46.43 -58.34
N GLU A 21 -69.70 -46.87 -59.42
CA GLU A 21 -68.26 -47.18 -59.43
C GLU A 21 -67.42 -45.92 -59.21
N ALA A 22 -67.78 -44.78 -59.81
CA ALA A 22 -67.13 -43.50 -59.55
C ALA A 22 -67.19 -43.10 -58.07
N ARG A 23 -68.34 -43.29 -57.43
CA ARG A 23 -68.51 -43.01 -55.99
C ARG A 23 -67.63 -43.91 -55.12
N LYS A 24 -67.48 -45.20 -55.45
CA LYS A 24 -66.59 -46.12 -54.72
C LYS A 24 -65.13 -45.73 -54.90
N VAL A 25 -64.71 -45.41 -56.12
CA VAL A 25 -63.32 -45.01 -56.44
C VAL A 25 -62.97 -43.70 -55.76
N VAL A 26 -63.83 -42.67 -55.86
CA VAL A 26 -63.60 -41.37 -55.21
C VAL A 26 -63.49 -41.52 -53.70
N LYS A 27 -64.41 -42.24 -53.05
CA LYS A 27 -64.32 -42.50 -51.60
C LYS A 27 -63.03 -43.22 -51.20
N SER A 28 -62.59 -44.19 -51.99
CA SER A 28 -61.36 -44.95 -51.72
C SER A 28 -60.12 -44.07 -51.88
N LEU A 29 -60.11 -43.20 -52.89
CA LEU A 29 -59.05 -42.21 -53.11
C LEU A 29 -59.02 -41.16 -51.99
N GLU A 30 -60.17 -40.61 -51.61
CA GLU A 30 -60.31 -39.68 -50.49
C GLU A 30 -59.80 -40.28 -49.17
N ALA A 31 -60.12 -41.56 -48.91
CA ALA A 31 -59.61 -42.29 -47.75
C ALA A 31 -58.08 -42.45 -47.81
N ALA A 32 -57.53 -42.90 -48.93
CA ALA A 32 -56.09 -43.08 -49.10
C ALA A 32 -55.32 -41.75 -48.99
N ILE A 33 -55.85 -40.66 -49.56
CA ILE A 33 -55.23 -39.33 -49.45
C ILE A 33 -55.32 -38.81 -48.01
N SER A 34 -56.45 -39.03 -47.33
CA SER A 34 -56.61 -38.64 -45.92
C SER A 34 -55.60 -39.35 -45.03
N GLU A 35 -55.43 -40.66 -45.20
CA GLU A 35 -54.44 -41.47 -44.47
C GLU A 35 -53.00 -41.01 -44.75
N ALA A 36 -52.65 -40.81 -46.04
CA ALA A 36 -51.32 -40.34 -46.41
C ALA A 36 -51.00 -38.94 -45.86
N THR A 37 -52.00 -38.05 -45.82
CA THR A 37 -51.87 -36.69 -45.27
C THR A 37 -51.72 -36.73 -43.76
N GLU A 38 -52.50 -37.57 -43.08
CA GLU A 38 -52.41 -37.76 -41.63
C GLU A 38 -51.07 -38.36 -41.21
N TYR A 39 -50.59 -39.36 -41.95
CA TYR A 39 -49.25 -39.93 -41.75
C TYR A 39 -48.14 -38.87 -41.90
N LYS A 40 -48.16 -38.07 -42.97
CA LYS A 40 -47.18 -36.99 -43.18
C LYS A 40 -47.25 -35.92 -42.10
N TRP A 41 -48.44 -35.56 -41.67
CA TRP A 41 -48.64 -34.58 -40.59
C TRP A 41 -48.09 -35.11 -39.27
N ALA A 42 -48.41 -36.34 -38.90
CA ALA A 42 -47.90 -36.99 -37.69
C ALA A 42 -46.37 -37.06 -37.72
N THR A 43 -45.79 -37.51 -38.83
CA THR A 43 -44.32 -37.62 -38.99
C THR A 43 -43.65 -36.25 -38.86
N THR A 44 -44.11 -35.24 -39.62
CA THR A 44 -43.56 -33.88 -39.56
C THR A 44 -43.69 -33.29 -38.15
N ARG A 45 -44.83 -33.50 -37.48
CA ARG A 45 -45.05 -33.04 -36.11
C ARG A 45 -44.05 -33.67 -35.15
N ASP A 46 -43.85 -34.99 -35.23
CA ASP A 46 -42.94 -35.72 -34.36
C ASP A 46 -41.49 -35.30 -34.59
N GLU A 47 -41.08 -35.09 -35.83
CA GLU A 47 -39.76 -34.54 -36.17
C GLU A 47 -39.54 -33.15 -35.58
N ILE A 48 -40.53 -32.25 -35.70
CA ILE A 48 -40.45 -30.90 -35.12
C ILE A 48 -40.33 -30.99 -33.59
N ILE A 49 -41.16 -31.82 -32.94
CA ILE A 49 -41.11 -32.02 -31.48
C ILE A 49 -39.74 -32.57 -31.07
N ALA A 50 -39.20 -33.53 -31.80
CA ALA A 50 -37.88 -34.11 -31.53
C ALA A 50 -36.78 -33.05 -31.65
N LYS A 51 -36.81 -32.24 -32.71
CA LYS A 51 -35.82 -31.16 -32.92
C LYS A 51 -35.89 -30.10 -31.82
N VAL A 52 -37.09 -29.63 -31.48
CA VAL A 52 -37.28 -28.64 -30.40
C VAL A 52 -36.80 -29.19 -29.05
N ARG A 53 -37.08 -30.46 -28.73
CA ARG A 53 -36.55 -31.10 -27.51
C ARG A 53 -35.03 -31.15 -27.51
N SER A 54 -34.42 -31.50 -28.64
CA SER A 54 -32.97 -31.53 -28.79
C SER A 54 -32.34 -30.15 -28.60
N GLU A 55 -32.92 -29.09 -29.16
CA GLU A 55 -32.43 -27.71 -29.00
C GLU A 55 -32.58 -27.22 -27.56
N ILE A 56 -33.70 -27.52 -26.89
CA ILE A 56 -33.90 -27.20 -25.47
C ILE A 56 -32.84 -27.88 -24.60
N GLU A 57 -32.53 -29.14 -24.88
CA GLU A 57 -31.52 -29.88 -24.11
C GLU A 57 -30.11 -29.35 -24.36
N ALA A 58 -29.78 -28.98 -25.61
CA ALA A 58 -28.52 -28.32 -25.94
C ALA A 58 -28.38 -26.99 -25.16
N LEU A 59 -29.42 -26.14 -25.18
CA LEU A 59 -29.43 -24.87 -24.44
C LEU A 59 -29.30 -25.07 -22.92
N ARG A 60 -29.93 -26.10 -22.36
CA ARG A 60 -29.77 -26.44 -20.93
C ARG A 60 -28.33 -26.80 -20.60
N ASN A 61 -27.68 -27.59 -21.46
CA ASN A 61 -26.29 -27.99 -21.26
C ASN A 61 -25.35 -26.79 -21.38
N GLU A 62 -25.56 -25.91 -22.36
CA GLU A 62 -24.81 -24.66 -22.50
C GLU A 62 -24.97 -23.76 -21.27
N PHE A 63 -26.21 -23.59 -20.79
CA PHE A 63 -26.48 -22.79 -19.60
C PHE A 63 -25.83 -23.37 -18.34
N GLU A 64 -25.84 -24.69 -18.16
CA GLU A 64 -25.17 -25.35 -17.05
C GLU A 64 -23.65 -25.21 -17.14
N SER A 65 -23.08 -25.28 -18.35
CA SER A 65 -21.65 -25.02 -18.59
C SER A 65 -21.28 -23.59 -18.24
N PHE A 66 -22.03 -22.61 -18.76
CA PHE A 66 -21.84 -21.19 -18.45
C PHE A 66 -21.94 -20.90 -16.95
N ARG A 67 -22.92 -21.51 -16.27
CA ARG A 67 -23.07 -21.37 -14.82
C ARG A 67 -21.85 -21.89 -14.05
N LYS A 68 -21.26 -23.01 -14.49
CA LYS A 68 -20.05 -23.57 -13.89
C LYS A 68 -18.85 -22.67 -14.11
N GLU A 69 -18.70 -22.12 -15.31
CA GLU A 69 -17.64 -21.17 -15.67
C GLU A 69 -17.71 -19.92 -14.79
N VAL A 70 -18.87 -19.26 -14.73
CA VAL A 70 -19.09 -18.08 -13.87
C VAL A 70 -18.79 -18.38 -12.40
N LYS A 71 -19.18 -19.55 -11.90
CA LYS A 71 -18.88 -19.95 -10.53
C LYS A 71 -17.37 -20.11 -10.30
N SER A 72 -16.67 -20.73 -11.25
CA SER A 72 -15.21 -20.87 -11.22
C SER A 72 -14.51 -19.52 -11.21
N ASP A 73 -14.95 -18.58 -12.06
CA ASP A 73 -14.39 -17.24 -12.14
C ASP A 73 -14.57 -16.46 -10.84
N ILE A 74 -15.76 -16.53 -10.24
CA ILE A 74 -16.04 -15.92 -8.93
C ILE A 74 -15.13 -16.51 -7.85
N GLU A 75 -14.92 -17.83 -7.84
CA GLU A 75 -14.03 -18.49 -6.88
C GLU A 75 -12.56 -18.09 -7.10
N SER A 76 -12.13 -17.95 -8.35
CA SER A 76 -10.79 -17.49 -8.71
C SER A 76 -10.57 -16.03 -8.27
N PHE A 77 -11.47 -15.14 -8.64
CA PHE A 77 -11.43 -13.72 -8.26
C PHE A 77 -11.41 -13.54 -6.73
N LYS A 78 -12.21 -14.32 -6.00
CA LYS A 78 -12.21 -14.27 -4.53
C LYS A 78 -10.86 -14.71 -3.93
N LYS A 79 -10.17 -15.67 -4.54
CA LYS A 79 -8.84 -16.10 -4.10
C LYS A 79 -7.80 -15.02 -4.37
N GLU A 80 -7.84 -14.40 -5.56
CA GLU A 80 -6.95 -13.30 -5.95
C GLU A 80 -7.08 -12.12 -4.99
N VAL A 81 -8.29 -11.62 -4.77
CA VAL A 81 -8.54 -10.52 -3.82
C VAL A 81 -8.05 -10.85 -2.41
N ARG A 82 -8.24 -12.09 -1.94
CA ARG A 82 -7.72 -12.51 -0.63
C ARG A 82 -6.18 -12.51 -0.60
N SER A 83 -5.54 -12.95 -1.68
CA SER A 83 -4.08 -12.93 -1.80
C SER A 83 -3.55 -11.51 -1.77
N ASP A 84 -4.17 -10.60 -2.51
CA ASP A 84 -3.77 -9.19 -2.56
C ASP A 84 -3.89 -8.51 -1.20
N ILE A 85 -4.99 -8.77 -0.47
CA ILE A 85 -5.19 -8.25 0.89
C ILE A 85 -4.07 -8.75 1.83
N GLU A 86 -3.70 -10.03 1.76
CA GLU A 86 -2.63 -10.58 2.60
C GLU A 86 -1.25 -10.03 2.20
N SER A 87 -1.01 -9.79 0.91
CA SER A 87 0.21 -9.15 0.42
C SER A 87 0.33 -7.72 0.95
N PHE A 88 -0.72 -6.91 0.77
CA PHE A 88 -0.77 -5.52 1.21
C PHE A 88 -0.59 -5.40 2.73
N LYS A 89 -1.19 -6.32 3.50
CA LYS A 89 -1.02 -6.37 4.96
C LYS A 89 0.42 -6.66 5.38
N LYS A 90 1.14 -7.51 4.64
CA LYS A 90 2.57 -7.79 4.89
C LYS A 90 3.43 -6.58 4.56
N GLU A 91 3.16 -5.91 3.45
CA GLU A 91 3.86 -4.71 3.01
C GLU A 91 3.74 -3.59 4.07
N ILE A 92 2.51 -3.25 4.48
CA ILE A 92 2.28 -2.25 5.54
C ILE A 92 3.01 -2.61 6.84
N ARG A 93 3.02 -3.89 7.24
CA ARG A 93 3.73 -4.31 8.44
C ARG A 93 5.24 -4.11 8.30
N SER A 94 5.80 -4.41 7.13
CA SER A 94 7.21 -4.18 6.82
C SER A 94 7.55 -2.70 6.89
N ASP A 95 6.72 -1.85 6.29
CA ASP A 95 6.93 -0.40 6.27
C ASP A 95 6.89 0.19 7.69
N ILE A 96 5.93 -0.24 8.51
CA ILE A 96 5.85 0.17 9.92
C ILE A 96 7.11 -0.22 10.70
N GLU A 97 7.63 -1.44 10.50
CA GLU A 97 8.82 -1.90 11.22
C GLU A 97 10.08 -1.16 10.74
N SER A 98 10.18 -0.87 9.43
CA SER A 98 11.25 -0.06 8.85
C SER A 98 11.24 1.35 9.43
N PHE A 99 10.08 2.02 9.41
CA PHE A 99 9.91 3.36 9.97
C PHE A 99 10.23 3.40 11.46
N ARG A 100 9.78 2.40 12.23
CA ARG A 100 10.10 2.28 13.66
C ARG A 100 11.60 2.17 13.91
N THR A 101 12.29 1.39 13.07
CA THR A 101 13.75 1.20 13.16
C THR A 101 14.49 2.50 12.85
N GLU A 102 14.07 3.20 11.80
CA GLU A 102 14.63 4.50 11.40
C GLU A 102 14.48 5.55 12.51
N VAL A 103 13.26 5.74 13.03
CA VAL A 103 12.99 6.68 14.13
C VAL A 103 13.81 6.33 15.37
N ARG A 104 13.98 5.05 15.69
CA ARG A 104 14.81 4.63 16.82
C ARG A 104 16.29 4.98 16.60
N GLY A 105 16.80 4.77 15.38
CA GLY A 105 18.16 5.16 14.99
C GLY A 105 18.40 6.67 15.09
N GLU A 106 17.44 7.48 14.66
CA GLU A 106 17.50 8.94 14.80
C GLU A 106 17.52 9.36 16.27
N ILE A 107 16.65 8.77 17.11
CA ILE A 107 16.61 9.05 18.56
C ILE A 107 17.96 8.70 19.21
N ASP A 108 18.55 7.55 18.88
CA ASP A 108 19.83 7.14 19.44
C ASP A 108 20.97 8.04 18.97
N THR A 109 20.93 8.52 17.72
CA THR A 109 21.87 9.52 17.19
C THR A 109 21.76 10.84 17.95
N ILE A 110 20.54 11.34 18.17
CA ILE A 110 20.29 12.58 18.92
C ILE A 110 20.78 12.45 20.36
N LYS A 111 20.53 11.32 21.03
CA LYS A 111 21.06 11.05 22.37
C LYS A 111 22.58 11.06 22.40
N GLY A 112 23.22 10.51 21.37
CA GLY A 112 24.67 10.54 21.21
C GLY A 112 25.21 11.97 21.13
N TRP A 113 24.60 12.82 20.29
CA TRP A 113 24.97 14.23 20.17
C TRP A 113 24.79 14.99 21.47
N ILE A 114 23.65 14.83 22.15
CA ILE A 114 23.41 15.49 23.44
C ILE A 114 24.47 15.09 24.47
N THR A 115 24.78 13.80 24.55
CA THR A 115 25.79 13.29 25.50
C THR A 115 27.18 13.88 25.21
N GLN A 116 27.57 13.95 23.93
CA GLN A 116 28.84 14.57 23.54
C GLN A 116 28.88 16.05 23.88
N GLU A 117 27.81 16.79 23.64
CA GLU A 117 27.72 18.23 23.94
C GLU A 117 27.85 18.53 25.45
N PHE A 118 27.31 17.67 26.32
CA PHE A 118 27.52 17.81 27.76
C PHE A 118 28.99 17.58 28.16
N VAL A 119 29.62 16.54 27.61
CA VAL A 119 31.03 16.22 27.90
C VAL A 119 31.96 17.33 27.42
N THR A 120 31.74 17.87 26.22
CA THR A 120 32.56 18.98 25.70
C THR A 120 32.42 20.23 26.56
N LYS A 121 31.20 20.53 27.04
CA LYS A 121 30.94 21.64 27.95
C LYS A 121 31.67 21.48 29.29
N GLU A 122 31.56 20.31 29.94
CA GLU A 122 32.26 20.04 31.21
C GLU A 122 33.78 20.15 31.05
N LEU A 123 34.34 19.63 29.96
CA LEU A 123 35.77 19.75 29.66
C LEU A 123 36.19 21.21 29.44
N PHE A 124 35.36 22.01 28.78
CA PHE A 124 35.63 23.43 28.56
C PHE A 124 35.61 24.22 29.88
N GLU A 125 34.63 23.98 30.74
CA GLU A 125 34.53 24.59 32.08
C GLU A 125 35.77 24.25 32.92
N ALA A 126 36.19 22.98 32.94
CA ALA A 126 37.39 22.55 33.65
C ALA A 126 38.68 23.25 33.16
N LYS A 127 38.87 23.34 31.83
CA LYS A 127 40.02 24.05 31.24
C LYS A 127 40.01 25.54 31.56
N PHE A 128 38.83 26.15 31.63
CA PHE A 128 38.69 27.55 31.96
C PHE A 128 39.03 27.85 33.43
N ASP A 129 38.65 26.96 34.34
CA ASP A 129 39.01 27.05 35.76
C ASP A 129 40.52 26.83 35.99
N GLU A 130 41.14 25.89 35.26
CA GLU A 130 42.59 25.70 35.26
C GLU A 130 43.33 26.97 34.82
N LEU A 131 42.93 27.55 33.67
CA LEU A 131 43.51 28.79 33.15
C LEU A 131 43.35 29.96 34.14
N ARG A 132 42.19 30.08 34.79
CA ARG A 132 41.96 31.09 35.84
C ARG A 132 42.90 30.92 37.02
N ALA A 133 43.14 29.69 37.45
CA ALA A 133 44.05 29.39 38.55
C ALA A 133 45.52 29.72 38.20
N GLU A 134 45.94 29.41 36.97
CA GLU A 134 47.26 29.75 36.45
C GLU A 134 47.46 31.28 36.42
N ILE A 135 46.54 32.02 35.81
CA ILE A 135 46.59 33.49 35.74
C ILE A 135 46.65 34.10 37.14
N LYS A 136 45.81 33.62 38.07
CA LYS A 136 45.82 34.11 39.46
C LYS A 136 47.18 33.89 40.13
N THR A 137 47.80 32.73 39.88
CA THR A 137 49.14 32.41 40.40
C THR A 137 50.21 33.32 39.81
N GLU A 138 50.16 33.60 38.50
CA GLU A 138 51.09 34.51 37.84
C GLU A 138 50.96 35.95 38.33
N ILE A 139 49.73 36.45 38.53
CA ILE A 139 49.48 37.77 39.11
C ILE A 139 50.12 37.88 40.49
N VAL A 140 49.94 36.88 41.37
CA VAL A 140 50.57 36.87 42.70
C VAL A 140 52.09 36.85 42.63
N LYS A 141 52.67 36.09 41.70
CA LYS A 141 54.13 36.07 41.47
C LYS A 141 54.62 37.44 40.99
N LEU A 142 53.89 38.08 40.09
CA LEU A 142 54.24 39.39 39.54
C LEU A 142 54.14 40.48 40.61
N ASP A 143 53.07 40.48 41.40
CA ASP A 143 52.86 41.41 42.52
C ASP A 143 53.97 41.27 43.58
N ARG A 144 54.39 40.04 43.90
CA ARG A 144 55.53 39.79 44.78
C ARG A 144 56.84 40.35 44.21
N LYS A 145 57.10 40.12 42.91
CA LYS A 145 58.29 40.68 42.23
C LYS A 145 58.28 42.20 42.24
N PHE A 146 57.14 42.81 41.93
CA PHE A 146 56.96 44.25 41.96
C PHE A 146 57.17 44.82 43.37
N THR A 147 56.57 44.20 44.39
CA THR A 147 56.74 44.58 45.80
C THR A 147 58.21 44.52 46.21
N ILE A 148 58.93 43.44 45.88
CA ILE A 148 60.36 43.32 46.18
C ILE A 148 61.17 44.40 45.47
N MET A 149 60.91 44.63 44.18
CA MET A 149 61.59 45.67 43.40
C MET A 149 61.33 47.07 43.97
N PHE A 150 60.09 47.36 44.37
CA PHE A 150 59.72 48.62 45.02
C PHE A 150 60.44 48.81 46.36
N LEU A 151 60.53 47.76 47.19
CA LEU A 151 61.29 47.80 48.44
C LEU A 151 62.80 48.04 48.21
N ILE A 152 63.39 47.36 47.23
CA ILE A 152 64.79 47.57 46.85
C ILE A 152 65.01 49.02 46.38
N LEU A 153 64.14 49.53 45.52
CA LEU A 153 64.21 50.92 45.02
C LEU A 153 64.13 51.93 46.17
N LEU A 154 63.18 51.74 47.10
CA LEU A 154 63.01 52.59 48.28
C LEU A 154 64.25 52.56 49.17
N PHE A 155 64.85 51.38 49.40
CA PHE A 155 66.10 51.24 50.14
C PHE A 155 67.27 51.98 49.46
N VAL A 156 67.42 51.84 48.14
CA VAL A 156 68.47 52.53 47.37
C VAL A 156 68.32 54.06 47.46
N ILE A 157 67.10 54.59 47.36
CA ILE A 157 66.84 56.03 47.49
C ILE A 157 67.22 56.54 48.89
N ILE A 158 66.84 55.83 49.95
CA ILE A 158 67.15 56.22 51.34
C ILE A 158 68.66 56.16 51.60
N PHE A 159 69.33 55.09 51.15
CA PHE A 159 70.76 54.88 51.40
C PHE A 159 71.66 55.89 50.66
N LEU A 160 71.30 56.25 49.42
CA LEU A 160 72.09 57.18 48.61
C LEU A 160 71.78 58.66 48.89
N ASN A 161 70.67 58.96 49.56
CA ASN A 161 70.26 60.34 49.89
C ASN A 161 70.36 60.61 51.40
N GLN A 162 71.49 61.20 51.82
CA GLN A 162 71.75 61.55 53.22
C GLN A 162 70.64 62.44 53.82
N GLN A 163 70.04 63.34 53.03
CA GLN A 163 68.91 64.18 53.48
C GLN A 163 67.64 63.37 53.73
N ALA A 164 67.40 62.29 52.95
CA ALA A 164 66.28 61.39 53.17
C ALA A 164 66.45 60.57 54.47
N LEU A 165 67.69 60.16 54.80
CA LEU A 165 68.00 59.48 56.05
C LEU A 165 67.77 60.39 57.27
N GLU A 166 68.22 61.64 57.21
CA GLU A 166 67.96 62.64 58.25
C GLU A 166 66.46 62.95 58.40
N PHE A 167 65.73 63.06 57.30
CA PHE A 167 64.28 63.28 57.30
C PHE A 167 63.53 62.12 57.98
N ILE A 168 63.90 60.87 57.68
CA ILE A 168 63.33 59.69 58.34
C ILE A 168 63.70 59.66 59.83
N ALA A 169 64.96 59.96 60.17
CA ALA A 169 65.40 60.02 61.57
C ALA A 169 64.66 61.10 62.37
N LYS A 170 64.30 62.23 61.74
CA LYS A 170 63.44 63.28 62.33
C LYS A 170 62.00 62.83 62.50
N ILE A 171 61.40 62.20 61.49
CA ILE A 171 60.02 61.66 61.59
C ILE A 171 59.91 60.60 62.70
N LEU A 172 60.91 59.74 62.84
CA LEU A 172 60.97 58.71 63.88
C LEU A 172 61.41 59.24 65.26
N GLY A 173 61.76 60.54 65.37
CA GLY A 173 62.14 61.18 66.63
C GLY A 173 63.53 60.83 67.16
N ILE A 174 64.41 60.27 66.31
CA ILE A 174 65.78 59.86 66.65
C ILE A 174 66.73 61.07 66.65
N VAL A 175 66.47 62.06 65.80
CA VAL A 175 67.24 63.31 65.67
C VAL A 175 66.27 64.49 65.72
N LYS A 176 66.61 65.58 66.44
CA LYS A 176 65.80 66.81 66.48
C LYS A 176 66.00 67.67 65.23
#